data_AF-A0A2E5E5Q8-F1
#
_entry.id   AF-A0A2E5E5Q8-F1
#
_cell.length_a   1.000
_cell.length_b   1.000
_cell.length_c   1.000
_cell.angle_alpha   90.00
_cell.angle_beta   90.00
_cell.angle_gamma   90.00
#
_symmetry.space_group_name_H-M   'P 1'
#
loop_
_entity.id
_entity.type
_entity.pdbx_description
1 polymer ?
#
loop_
_entity_poly.entity_id
_entity_poly.type
_entity_poly.pdbx_seq_one_letter_code
_entity_poly.pdbx_strand_id
1 'polypeptide(L)'
;MTIALGMVLAIVTITVIVYPFFGKKRYRLVSDSFIRKEKLRAERLQIYRKINDVRSDFISGDLTEKDYLSQRNQLRLAAAQILEQETSFTLTDSQIKDELEKEISMLRQRTNQPPEGGDLS
;
A
#
# COMPACT_ATOMS: atom_id res chain seq x y z
N MET A 1 48.70 -15.28 -0.69
CA MET A 1 48.18 -14.02 -1.27
C MET A 1 47.10 -14.28 -2.33
N THR A 2 47.30 -15.22 -3.26
CA THR A 2 46.30 -15.60 -4.28
C THR A 2 45.03 -16.27 -3.73
N ILE A 3 45.17 -17.11 -2.70
CA ILE A 3 44.03 -17.82 -2.07
C ILE A 3 43.08 -16.84 -1.38
N ALA A 4 43.62 -15.81 -0.71
CA ALA A 4 42.82 -14.76 -0.08
C ALA A 4 42.03 -13.96 -1.12
N LEU A 5 42.64 -13.68 -2.27
CA LEU A 5 41.99 -12.98 -3.37
C LEU A 5 40.81 -13.78 -3.95
N GLY A 6 40.99 -15.09 -4.13
CA GLY A 6 39.91 -15.98 -4.58
C GLY A 6 38.75 -16.07 -3.58
N MET A 7 39.06 -16.06 -2.28
CA MET A 7 38.04 -16.10 -1.22
C MET A 7 37.19 -14.82 -1.18
N VAL A 8 37.82 -13.64 -1.31
CA VAL A 8 37.11 -12.36 -1.38
C VAL A 8 36.20 -12.32 -2.61
N LEU A 9 36.70 -12.75 -3.77
CA LEU A 9 35.92 -12.79 -5.00
C LEU A 9 34.69 -13.69 -4.85
N ALA A 10 34.87 -14.88 -4.28
CA ALA A 10 33.77 -15.83 -4.05
C ALA A 10 32.69 -15.25 -3.15
N ILE A 11 33.07 -14.59 -2.05
CA ILE A 11 32.13 -13.95 -1.12
C ILE A 11 31.35 -12.84 -1.84
N VAL A 12 32.02 -11.96 -2.59
CA VAL A 12 31.37 -10.87 -3.32
C VAL A 12 30.36 -11.40 -4.33
N THR A 13 30.70 -12.44 -5.10
CA THR A 13 29.76 -13.06 -6.04
C THR A 13 28.53 -13.64 -5.36
N ILE A 14 28.72 -14.35 -4.23
CA ILE A 14 27.60 -14.91 -3.46
C ILE A 14 26.73 -13.77 -2.91
N THR A 15 27.34 -12.71 -2.36
CA THR A 15 26.62 -11.56 -1.84
C THR A 15 25.79 -10.88 -2.94
N VAL A 16 26.33 -10.62 -4.13
CA VAL A 16 25.59 -9.99 -5.24
C VAL A 16 24.38 -10.81 -5.66
N ILE A 17 24.47 -12.15 -5.64
CA ILE A 17 23.37 -13.05 -6.00
C ILE A 17 22.33 -13.13 -4.89
N VAL A 18 22.75 -13.22 -3.62
CA VAL A 18 21.85 -13.43 -2.47
C VAL A 18 21.18 -12.12 -2.02
N TYR A 19 21.86 -10.99 -2.15
CA TYR A 19 21.37 -9.66 -1.76
C TYR A 19 19.99 -9.29 -2.32
N PRO A 20 19.68 -9.46 -3.64
CA PRO A 20 18.36 -9.15 -4.17
C PRO A 20 17.26 -10.09 -3.64
N PHE A 21 17.59 -11.28 -3.12
CA PHE A 21 16.61 -12.17 -2.52
C PHE A 21 16.15 -11.71 -1.13
N PHE A 22 16.98 -10.96 -0.40
CA PHE A 22 16.64 -10.42 0.93
C PHE A 22 15.89 -9.07 0.85
N GLY A 23 15.92 -8.38 -0.28
CA GLY A 23 15.21 -7.11 -0.52
C GLY A 23 13.69 -7.20 -0.70
N LYS A 24 13.11 -8.41 -0.74
CA LYS A 24 11.69 -8.64 -1.09
C LYS A 24 10.66 -8.12 -0.08
N LYS A 25 11.09 -7.61 1.08
CA LYS A 25 10.16 -7.06 2.08
C LYS A 25 9.50 -5.76 1.61
N ARG A 26 10.16 -4.92 0.81
CA ARG A 26 9.59 -3.64 0.36
C ARG A 26 8.50 -3.80 -0.71
N TYR A 27 8.62 -4.78 -1.61
CA TYR A 27 7.62 -5.01 -2.67
C TYR A 27 6.31 -5.62 -2.16
N ARG A 28 6.38 -6.46 -1.12
CA ARG A 28 5.20 -7.12 -0.53
C ARG A 28 4.25 -6.15 0.16
N LEU A 29 4.79 -5.08 0.77
CA LEU A 29 3.97 -4.05 1.45
C LEU A 29 3.12 -3.25 0.46
N VAL A 30 3.68 -2.94 -0.72
CA VAL A 30 2.95 -2.22 -1.78
C VAL A 30 1.90 -3.12 -2.43
N SER A 31 2.20 -4.39 -2.73
CA SER A 31 1.18 -5.28 -3.29
C SER A 31 0.01 -5.48 -2.31
N ASP A 32 0.30 -5.63 -1.03
CA ASP A 32 -0.71 -5.87 0.00
C ASP A 32 -1.63 -4.66 0.25
N SER A 33 -1.11 -3.43 0.11
CA SER A 33 -1.90 -2.20 0.25
C SER A 33 -2.82 -1.99 -0.96
N PHE A 34 -2.32 -2.24 -2.17
CA PHE A 34 -3.11 -2.14 -3.40
C PHE A 34 -4.23 -3.19 -3.45
N ILE A 35 -3.93 -4.45 -3.12
CA ILE A 35 -4.94 -5.52 -3.09
C ILE A 35 -6.04 -5.21 -2.06
N ARG A 36 -5.68 -4.66 -0.88
CA ARG A 36 -6.66 -4.28 0.15
C ARG A 36 -7.51 -3.07 -0.25
N LYS A 37 -6.92 -2.04 -0.85
CA LYS A 37 -7.68 -0.89 -1.40
C LYS A 37 -8.68 -1.34 -2.45
N GLU A 38 -8.27 -2.22 -3.36
CA GLU A 38 -9.15 -2.72 -4.41
C GLU A 38 -10.28 -3.59 -3.84
N LYS A 39 -9.99 -4.39 -2.81
CA LYS A 39 -11.01 -5.13 -2.07
C LYS A 39 -12.05 -4.21 -1.42
N LEU A 40 -11.61 -3.15 -0.73
CA LEU A 40 -12.49 -2.15 -0.12
C LEU A 40 -13.39 -1.46 -1.16
N ARG A 41 -12.84 -1.12 -2.34
CA ARG A 41 -13.62 -0.55 -3.45
C ARG A 41 -14.67 -1.52 -3.99
N ALA A 42 -14.30 -2.79 -4.17
CA ALA A 42 -15.23 -3.82 -4.62
C ALA A 42 -16.37 -4.03 -3.62
N GLU A 43 -16.05 -4.03 -2.32
CA GLU A 43 -17.01 -4.17 -1.24
C GLU A 43 -17.97 -2.97 -1.18
N ARG A 44 -17.48 -1.74 -1.36
CA ARG A 44 -18.31 -0.54 -1.49
C ARG A 44 -19.29 -0.64 -2.66
N LEU A 45 -18.82 -1.08 -3.83
CA LEU A 45 -19.66 -1.26 -5.01
C LEU A 45 -20.77 -2.29 -4.76
N GLN A 46 -20.45 -3.37 -4.05
CA GLN A 46 -21.43 -4.39 -3.68
C GLN A 46 -22.51 -3.84 -2.75
N ILE A 47 -22.14 -3.00 -1.77
CA ILE A 47 -23.12 -2.36 -0.88
C ILE A 47 -24.06 -1.44 -1.67
N TYR A 48 -23.54 -0.66 -2.62
CA TYR A 48 -24.38 0.20 -3.46
C TYR A 48 -25.37 -0.59 -4.33
N ARG A 49 -24.95 -1.75 -4.86
CA ARG A 49 -25.86 -2.66 -5.56
C ARG A 49 -26.97 -3.15 -4.62
N LYS A 50 -26.62 -3.63 -3.43
CA LYS A 50 -27.61 -4.06 -2.42
C LYS A 50 -28.60 -2.96 -2.03
N ILE A 51 -28.14 -1.71 -1.91
CA ILE A 51 -29.05 -0.56 -1.65
C ILE A 51 -30.05 -0.40 -2.79
N ASN A 52 -29.60 -0.59 -4.03
CA ASN A 52 -30.47 -0.50 -5.20
C ASN A 52 -31.45 -1.68 -5.28
N ASP A 53 -31.01 -2.89 -4.93
CA ASP A 53 -31.85 -4.08 -4.89
C ASP A 53 -32.97 -3.90 -3.85
N VAL A 54 -32.63 -3.52 -2.61
CA VAL A 54 -33.60 -3.22 -1.54
C VAL A 54 -34.58 -2.12 -1.93
N ARG A 55 -34.13 -1.13 -2.72
CA ARG A 55 -35.01 -0.09 -3.27
C ARG A 55 -35.96 -0.66 -4.33
N SER A 56 -35.47 -1.55 -5.19
CA SER A 56 -36.29 -2.23 -6.20
C SER A 56 -37.38 -3.06 -5.52
N ASP A 57 -37.02 -3.83 -4.49
CA ASP A 57 -37.97 -4.68 -3.74
C ASP A 57 -39.07 -3.84 -3.08
N PHE A 58 -38.70 -2.68 -2.54
CA PHE A 58 -39.68 -1.73 -1.99
C PHE A 58 -40.61 -1.15 -3.07
N ILE A 59 -40.08 -0.77 -4.24
CA ILE A 59 -40.89 -0.23 -5.35
C ILE A 59 -41.84 -1.31 -5.90
N SER A 60 -41.41 -2.56 -5.95
CA SER A 60 -42.22 -3.71 -6.35
C SER A 60 -43.33 -4.07 -5.36
N GLY A 61 -43.29 -3.50 -4.13
CA GLY A 61 -44.24 -3.79 -3.07
C GLY A 61 -43.92 -5.06 -2.26
N ASP A 62 -42.77 -5.69 -2.51
CA ASP A 62 -42.33 -6.91 -1.82
C ASP A 62 -41.81 -6.62 -0.40
N LEU A 63 -41.52 -5.35 -0.10
CA LEU A 63 -40.94 -4.92 1.17
C LEU A 63 -41.79 -3.82 1.81
N THR A 64 -42.02 -3.92 3.13
CA THR A 64 -42.70 -2.86 3.88
C THR A 64 -41.81 -1.63 4.02
N GLU A 65 -42.40 -0.44 4.16
CA GLU A 65 -41.64 0.81 4.32
C GLU A 65 -40.69 0.76 5.54
N LYS A 66 -41.15 0.17 6.65
CA LYS A 66 -40.34 0.02 7.87
C LYS A 66 -39.12 -0.86 7.63
N ASP A 67 -39.30 -1.98 6.92
CA ASP A 67 -38.21 -2.91 6.62
C ASP A 67 -37.23 -2.31 5.60
N TYR A 68 -37.74 -1.59 4.60
CA TYR A 68 -36.94 -0.82 3.67
C TYR A 68 -36.04 0.20 4.37
N LEU A 69 -36.61 1.01 5.27
CA LEU A 69 -35.85 2.01 6.02
C LEU A 69 -34.77 1.38 6.90
N SER A 70 -35.10 0.28 7.58
CA SER A 70 -34.16 -0.47 8.42
C SER A 70 -32.97 -0.99 7.60
N GLN A 71 -33.24 -1.73 6.52
CA GLN A 71 -32.20 -2.34 5.68
C GLN A 71 -31.34 -1.29 4.97
N ARG A 72 -31.96 -0.22 4.45
CA ARG A 72 -31.23 0.91 3.85
C ARG A 72 -30.30 1.58 4.84
N ASN A 73 -30.74 1.79 6.08
CA ASN A 73 -29.93 2.44 7.10
C ASN A 73 -28.74 1.56 7.52
N GLN A 74 -28.94 0.25 7.64
CA GLN A 74 -27.84 -0.70 7.89
C GLN A 74 -26.80 -0.69 6.76
N LEU A 75 -27.25 -0.72 5.50
CA LEU A 75 -26.35 -0.66 4.34
C LEU A 75 -25.60 0.68 4.26
N ARG A 76 -26.24 1.79 4.62
CA ARG A 76 -25.58 3.10 4.71
C ARG A 76 -24.52 3.15 5.80
N LEU A 77 -24.79 2.56 6.96
CA LEU A 77 -23.82 2.46 8.03
C LEU A 77 -22.60 1.63 7.60
N ALA A 78 -22.83 0.49 6.95
CA ALA A 78 -21.75 -0.33 6.40
C ALA A 78 -20.93 0.42 5.33
N ALA A 79 -21.58 1.20 4.45
CA ALA A 79 -20.89 2.04 3.49
C ALA A 79 -20.03 3.12 4.17
N ALA A 80 -20.53 3.75 5.24
CA ALA A 80 -19.79 4.75 6.00
C ALA A 80 -18.55 4.14 6.68
N GLN A 81 -18.65 2.93 7.24
CA GLN A 81 -17.51 2.23 7.83
C GLN A 81 -16.41 1.92 6.80
N ILE A 82 -16.77 1.53 5.58
CA ILE A 82 -15.79 1.31 4.51
C ILE A 82 -15.10 2.62 4.12
N LEU A 83 -15.85 3.72 4.03
CA LEU A 83 -15.28 5.04 3.74
C LEU A 83 -14.29 5.48 4.83
N GLU A 84 -14.59 5.23 6.10
CA GLU A 84 -13.68 5.49 7.22
C GLU A 84 -12.38 4.67 7.13
N GLN A 85 -12.50 3.38 6.76
CA GLN A 85 -11.33 2.53 6.55
C GLN A 85 -10.48 3.01 5.35
N GLU A 86 -11.10 3.48 4.26
CA GLU A 86 -10.40 4.07 3.12
C GLU A 86 -9.64 5.37 3.49
N THR A 87 -10.24 6.25 4.30
CA THR A 87 -9.58 7.50 4.75
C THR A 87 -8.46 7.24 5.74
N SER A 88 -8.65 6.38 6.73
CA SER A 88 -7.57 5.98 7.65
C SER A 88 -6.37 5.40 6.91
N PHE A 89 -6.62 4.58 5.87
CA PHE A 89 -5.54 4.00 5.07
C PHE A 89 -4.80 5.04 4.23
N THR A 90 -5.52 6.03 3.68
CA THR A 90 -4.93 7.09 2.87
C THR A 90 -3.99 7.98 3.70
N LEU A 91 -4.30 8.21 4.97
CA LEU A 91 -3.44 8.96 5.89
C LEU A 91 -2.11 8.22 6.17
N THR A 92 -2.15 6.90 6.39
CA THR A 92 -0.94 6.09 6.60
C THR A 92 -0.05 6.02 5.35
N ASP A 93 -0.66 5.92 4.16
CA ASP A 93 0.07 5.90 2.88
C ASP A 93 0.77 7.25 2.60
N SER A 94 0.12 8.36 2.98
CA SER A 94 0.71 9.71 2.89
C SER A 94 1.92 9.86 3.81
N GLN A 95 1.81 9.40 5.06
CA GLN A 95 2.92 9.47 6.03
C GLN A 95 4.13 8.67 5.57
N ILE A 96 3.91 7.47 5.03
CA ILE A 96 4.98 6.62 4.48
C ILE A 96 5.62 7.31 3.27
N LYS A 97 4.83 7.97 2.42
CA LYS A 97 5.33 8.68 1.23
C LYS A 97 6.18 9.89 1.62
N ASP A 98 5.77 10.66 2.62
CA ASP A 98 6.52 11.83 3.11
C ASP A 98 7.86 11.41 3.74
N GLU A 99 7.87 10.29 4.47
CA GLU A 99 9.10 9.73 5.05
C GLU A 99 10.05 9.21 3.96
N LEU A 100 9.52 8.60 2.90
CA LEU A 100 10.29 8.15 1.74
C LEU A 100 10.89 9.33 0.95
N GLU A 101 10.13 10.40 0.72
CA GLU A 101 10.61 11.63 0.05
C GLU A 101 11.76 12.27 0.85
N LYS A 102 11.65 12.25 2.18
CA LYS A 102 12.71 12.72 3.10
C LYS A 102 13.97 11.85 3.01
N GLU A 103 13.84 10.54 2.89
CA GLU A 103 14.98 9.63 2.69
C GLU A 103 15.64 9.86 1.32
N ILE A 104 14.85 10.03 0.25
CA ILE A 104 15.35 10.29 -1.11
C ILE A 104 16.08 11.63 -1.19
N SER A 105 15.56 12.68 -0.57
CA SER A 105 16.22 14.00 -0.53
C SER A 105 17.56 13.97 0.21
N MET A 106 17.66 13.24 1.33
CA MET A 106 18.93 13.03 2.03
C MET A 106 19.95 12.26 1.19
N LEU A 107 19.53 11.23 0.45
CA LEU A 107 20.39 10.46 -0.45
C LEU A 107 20.92 11.33 -1.62
N ARG A 108 20.07 12.20 -2.17
CA ARG A 108 20.47 13.18 -3.21
C ARG A 108 21.49 14.19 -2.67
N GLN A 109 21.30 14.69 -1.45
CA GLN A 109 22.27 15.58 -0.81
C GLN A 109 23.63 14.91 -0.58
N ARG A 110 23.65 13.66 -0.11
CA ARG A 110 24.90 12.91 0.08
C ARG A 110 25.61 12.58 -1.24
N THR A 111 24.85 12.32 -2.30
CA THR A 111 25.41 12.04 -3.64
C THR A 111 25.98 13.30 -4.30
N ASN A 112 25.48 14.48 -3.94
CA ASN A 112 25.94 15.77 -4.46
C ASN A 112 27.07 16.41 -3.63
N GLN A 113 27.58 15.76 -2.58
CA GLN A 113 28.83 16.19 -1.94
C GLN A 113 30.01 15.75 -2.82
N PRO A 114 30.77 16.68 -3.42
CA PRO A 114 32.01 16.34 -4.10
C PRO A 114 32.99 15.72 -3.08
N PRO A 115 33.84 14.77 -3.47
CA PRO A 115 34.86 14.24 -2.57
C PRO A 115 35.82 15.37 -2.19
N GLU A 116 35.68 15.93 -0.98
CA GLU A 116 36.77 16.65 -0.33
C GLU A 116 37.86 15.63 0.00
N GLY A 117 38.86 15.53 -0.87
CA GLY A 117 39.95 14.57 -0.70
C GLY A 117 40.73 14.32 -1.98
N GLY A 118 41.20 15.40 -2.61
CA GLY A 118 42.16 15.36 -3.71
C GLY A 118 43.33 16.31 -3.43
N ASP A 119 43.87 16.26 -2.21
CA ASP A 119 45.21 16.76 -1.94
C ASP A 119 46.19 15.68 -2.40
N LEU A 120 46.88 15.94 -3.51
CA LEU A 120 48.11 15.28 -3.95
C LEU A 120 48.60 16.00 -5.22
N SER A 121 49.50 16.97 -5.03
CA SER A 121 50.71 17.31 -5.83
C SER A 121 50.93 18.81 -5.93
#